data_AF-A0A0P9HIA2-F1
#
_entry.id   AF-A0A0P9HIA2-F1
#
_cell.length_a   1.000
_cell.length_b   1.000
_cell.length_c   1.000
_cell.angle_alpha   90.00
_cell.angle_beta   90.00
_cell.angle_gamma   90.00
#
_symmetry.space_group_name_H-M   'P 1'
#
loop_
_entity.id
_entity.type
_entity.pdbx_description
1 polymer ?
#
loop_
_entity_poly.entity_id
_entity_poly.type
_entity_poly.pdbx_seq_one_letter_code
_entity_poly.pdbx_strand_id
1 'polypeptide(L)'
;MTPTTIDAQLAQLDRTEKARVFQHLALDLVHAWPGVEKTPGIQGGDACIVRTRIPIWTLESYRRLGWNDERILTNFPTLREADLLYAWLYVDANRQEIEAALREQEAA
;
A
#
# COMPACT_ATOMS: atom_id res chain seq x y z
N MET A 1 22.79 5.33 -1.02
CA MET A 1 22.55 5.42 0.43
C MET A 1 23.47 4.42 1.11
N THR A 2 24.21 4.80 2.15
CA THR A 2 25.07 3.85 2.89
C THR A 2 24.39 3.43 4.20
N PRO A 3 24.67 2.23 4.73
CA PRO A 3 24.08 1.75 5.99
C PRO A 3 24.24 2.74 7.15
N THR A 4 25.40 3.38 7.25
CA THR A 4 25.72 4.38 8.30
C THR A 4 24.80 5.61 8.25
N THR A 5 24.37 6.03 7.05
CA THR A 5 23.42 7.15 6.93
C THR A 5 22.03 6.76 7.43
N ILE A 6 21.62 5.50 7.23
CA ILE A 6 20.33 4.99 7.69
C ILE A 6 20.31 4.91 9.23
N ASP A 7 21.38 4.45 9.86
CA ASP A 7 21.49 4.39 11.32
C ASP A 7 21.31 5.78 11.97
N ALA A 8 21.94 6.80 11.39
CA ALA A 8 21.82 8.18 11.86
C ALA A 8 20.41 8.74 11.71
N GLN A 9 19.70 8.39 10.63
CA GLN A 9 18.30 8.79 10.42
C GLN A 9 17.36 8.06 11.39
N LEU A 10 17.52 6.75 11.55
CA LEU A 10 16.75 5.97 12.51
C LEU A 10 16.98 6.47 13.93
N ALA A 11 18.19 6.90 14.30
CA ALA A 11 18.47 7.43 15.62
C ALA A 11 17.63 8.67 16.00
N GLN A 12 17.21 9.46 15.00
CA GLN A 12 16.38 10.67 15.21
C GLN A 12 14.90 10.37 15.43
N LEU A 13 14.44 9.17 15.07
CA LEU A 13 13.04 8.76 15.23
C LEU A 13 12.73 8.35 16.67
N ASP A 14 11.49 8.61 17.08
CA ASP A 14 10.94 8.11 18.33
C ASP A 14 10.66 6.59 18.26
N ARG A 15 10.21 6.00 19.38
CA ARG A 15 9.97 4.55 19.46
C ARG A 15 8.85 4.08 18.53
N THR A 16 7.81 4.90 18.36
CA THR A 16 6.63 4.60 17.54
C THR A 16 6.98 4.67 16.06
N GLU A 17 7.73 5.70 15.67
CA GLU A 17 8.23 5.90 14.31
C GLU A 17 9.20 4.78 13.92
N LYS A 18 10.13 4.41 14.80
CA LYS A 18 11.02 3.24 14.59
C LYS A 18 10.24 1.95 14.38
N ALA A 19 9.20 1.72 15.18
CA ALA A 19 8.36 0.53 15.04
C ALA A 19 7.63 0.51 13.70
N ARG A 20 7.15 1.67 13.22
CA ARG A 20 6.51 1.81 11.90
C ARG A 20 7.48 1.48 10.77
N VAL A 21 8.71 2.01 10.81
CA VAL A 21 9.74 1.71 9.80
C VAL A 21 10.11 0.23 9.81
N PHE A 22 10.35 -0.35 10.99
CA PHE A 22 10.66 -1.78 11.11
C PHE A 22 9.53 -2.66 10.56
N GLN A 23 8.28 -2.35 10.89
CA GLN A 23 7.12 -3.09 10.40
C GLN A 23 7.06 -3.04 8.87
N HIS A 24 7.26 -1.87 8.27
CA HIS A 24 7.25 -1.69 6.82
C HIS A 24 8.35 -2.55 6.15
N LEU A 25 9.60 -2.45 6.65
CA LEU A 25 10.74 -3.22 6.12
C LEU A 25 10.54 -4.74 6.28
N ALA A 26 10.05 -5.19 7.43
CA ALA A 26 9.83 -6.61 7.69
C ALA A 26 8.81 -7.21 6.73
N LEU A 27 7.72 -6.48 6.42
CA LEU A 27 6.67 -6.93 5.51
C LEU A 27 7.10 -6.94 4.05
N ASP A 28 7.88 -5.94 3.64
CA ASP A 28 8.47 -5.87 2.31
C ASP A 28 9.41 -7.07 2.06
N LEU A 29 10.31 -7.36 3.00
CA LEU A 29 11.28 -8.46 2.91
C LEU A 29 10.64 -9.84 2.79
N VAL A 30 9.48 -10.05 3.42
CA VAL A 30 8.79 -11.35 3.40
C VAL A 30 7.71 -11.43 2.30
N HIS A 31 7.52 -10.37 1.51
CA HIS A 31 6.44 -10.25 0.53
C HIS A 31 5.07 -10.63 1.10
N ALA A 32 4.78 -10.22 2.34
CA ALA A 32 3.51 -10.49 3.00
C ALA A 32 2.77 -9.19 3.26
N TRP A 33 1.54 -9.12 2.76
CA TRP A 33 0.63 -8.00 2.98
C TRP A 33 -0.64 -8.54 3.64
N PRO A 34 -0.68 -8.68 4.98
CA PRO A 34 -1.81 -9.29 5.68
C PRO A 34 -3.16 -8.60 5.43
N GLY A 35 -3.13 -7.35 4.96
CA GLY A 35 -4.31 -6.58 4.57
C GLY A 35 -4.69 -6.69 3.09
N VAL A 36 -4.05 -7.54 2.30
CA VAL A 36 -4.30 -7.66 0.85
C VAL A 36 -4.68 -9.09 0.49
N GLU A 37 -5.79 -9.23 -0.23
CA GLU A 37 -6.27 -10.50 -0.75
C GLU A 37 -6.39 -10.46 -2.28
N LYS A 38 -5.92 -11.52 -2.94
CA LYS A 38 -6.19 -11.79 -4.37
C LYS A 38 -7.11 -12.99 -4.45
N THR A 39 -8.34 -12.79 -4.91
CA THR A 39 -9.28 -13.88 -5.13
C THR A 39 -9.49 -14.07 -6.63
N PRO A 40 -8.99 -15.18 -7.23
CA PRO A 40 -9.21 -15.47 -8.65
C PRO A 40 -10.70 -15.44 -9.00
N GLY A 41 -11.08 -14.67 -10.02
CA GLY A 41 -12.47 -14.54 -10.49
C GLY A 41 -13.32 -13.49 -9.76
N ILE A 42 -12.80 -12.79 -8.75
CA ILE A 42 -13.46 -11.63 -8.14
C ILE A 42 -12.70 -10.37 -8.56
N GLN A 43 -13.40 -9.40 -9.18
CA GLN A 43 -12.82 -8.18 -9.78
C GLN A 43 -11.62 -8.47 -10.69
N GLY A 44 -11.76 -9.40 -11.63
CA GLY A 44 -10.68 -9.72 -12.58
C GLY A 44 -9.46 -10.43 -11.96
N GLY A 45 -9.44 -10.68 -10.64
CA GLY A 45 -8.27 -11.21 -9.94
C GLY A 45 -7.35 -10.12 -9.35
N ASP A 46 -7.81 -8.86 -9.36
CA ASP A 46 -7.07 -7.73 -8.79
C ASP A 46 -6.86 -7.88 -7.29
N ALA A 47 -5.71 -7.37 -6.83
CA ALA A 47 -5.43 -7.25 -5.40
C ALA A 47 -6.38 -6.24 -4.75
N CYS A 48 -7.11 -6.70 -3.73
CA CYS A 48 -8.08 -5.91 -2.98
C CYS A 48 -7.66 -5.80 -1.52
N ILE A 49 -8.10 -4.73 -0.84
CA ILE A 49 -8.00 -4.67 0.62
C ILE A 49 -8.87 -5.77 1.24
N VAL A 50 -8.30 -6.54 2.17
CA VAL A 50 -8.94 -7.63 2.90
C VAL A 50 -10.31 -7.20 3.42
N ARG A 51 -11.31 -8.09 3.32
CA ARG A 51 -12.70 -7.83 3.76
C ARG A 51 -13.41 -6.68 3.03
N THR A 52 -12.83 -6.18 1.95
CA THR A 52 -13.45 -5.18 1.09
C THR A 52 -13.44 -5.66 -0.36
N ARG A 53 -14.16 -4.94 -1.21
CA ARG A 53 -14.02 -5.03 -2.66
C ARG A 53 -13.36 -3.77 -3.22
N ILE A 54 -12.43 -3.18 -2.47
CA ILE A 54 -11.72 -1.98 -2.90
C ILE A 54 -10.39 -2.44 -3.52
N PRO A 55 -10.22 -2.33 -4.85
CA PRO A 55 -8.96 -2.67 -5.50
C PRO A 55 -7.85 -1.72 -5.07
N ILE A 56 -6.63 -2.24 -4.94
CA ILE A 56 -5.46 -1.43 -4.59
C ILE A 56 -5.14 -0.42 -5.70
N TRP A 57 -5.31 -0.80 -6.97
CA TRP A 57 -5.09 0.12 -8.09
C TRP A 57 -6.03 1.33 -8.01
N THR A 58 -7.24 1.18 -7.47
CA THR A 58 -8.19 2.28 -7.29
C THR A 58 -7.69 3.28 -6.25
N LEU A 59 -7.07 2.80 -5.16
CA LEU A 59 -6.48 3.68 -4.15
C LEU A 59 -5.25 4.41 -4.71
N GLU A 60 -4.41 3.71 -5.48
CA GLU A 60 -3.26 4.32 -6.15
C GLU A 60 -3.68 5.35 -7.21
N SER A 61 -4.79 5.13 -7.92
CA SER A 61 -5.31 6.13 -8.88
C SER A 61 -5.71 7.43 -8.18
N TYR A 62 -6.40 7.36 -7.03
CA TYR A 62 -6.70 8.56 -6.23
C TYR A 62 -5.43 9.25 -5.71
N ARG A 63 -4.42 8.48 -5.29
CA ARG A 63 -3.14 9.02 -4.87
C ARG A 63 -2.46 9.79 -6.02
N ARG A 64 -2.51 9.26 -7.26
CA ARG A 64 -2.02 9.94 -8.47
C ARG A 64 -2.79 11.21 -8.82
N LEU A 65 -4.07 11.26 -8.46
CA LEU A 65 -4.92 12.46 -8.56
C LEU A 65 -4.67 13.47 -7.42
N GLY A 66 -3.68 13.24 -6.56
CA GLY A 66 -3.26 14.15 -5.50
C GLY A 66 -4.02 14.00 -4.18
N TRP A 67 -4.71 12.87 -3.96
CA TRP A 67 -5.32 12.59 -2.66
C TRP A 67 -4.25 12.15 -1.65
N ASN A 68 -4.35 12.67 -0.44
CA ASN A 68 -3.56 12.18 0.70
C ASN A 68 -4.32 11.07 1.44
N ASP A 69 -3.63 10.36 2.34
CA ASP A 69 -4.18 9.24 3.11
C ASP A 69 -5.42 9.65 3.91
N GLU A 70 -5.42 10.83 4.54
CA GLU A 70 -6.57 11.35 5.30
C GLU A 70 -7.83 11.49 4.42
N ARG A 71 -7.67 12.05 3.22
CA ARG A 71 -8.76 12.21 2.26
C ARG A 71 -9.27 10.86 1.78
N ILE A 72 -8.39 9.90 1.53
CA ILE A 72 -8.76 8.53 1.17
C ILE A 72 -9.58 7.90 2.31
N LEU A 73 -9.08 7.91 3.55
CA LEU A 73 -9.78 7.34 4.71
C LEU A 73 -11.15 8.01 4.96
N THR A 74 -11.25 9.32 4.74
CA THR A 74 -12.52 10.05 4.87
C THR A 74 -13.57 9.58 3.85
N ASN A 75 -13.15 9.24 2.63
CA ASN A 75 -14.06 8.78 1.57
C ASN A 75 -14.30 7.27 1.60
N PHE A 76 -13.39 6.50 2.19
CA PHE A 76 -13.48 5.06 2.37
C PHE A 76 -13.51 4.71 3.87
N PRO A 77 -14.61 5.00 4.59
CA PRO A 77 -14.66 4.90 6.06
C PRO A 77 -14.55 3.46 6.60
N THR A 78 -14.61 2.46 5.73
CA THR A 78 -14.35 1.06 6.10
C THR A 78 -12.85 0.73 6.18
N LEU A 79 -11.99 1.58 5.63
CA LEU A 79 -10.54 1.43 5.66
C LEU A 79 -9.94 1.97 6.96
N ARG A 80 -8.84 1.35 7.37
CA ARG A 80 -7.99 1.78 8.48
C ARG A 80 -6.66 2.27 7.92
N GLU A 81 -5.91 3.05 8.71
CA GLU A 81 -4.55 3.47 8.33
C GLU A 81 -3.64 2.28 7.97
N ALA A 82 -3.77 1.18 8.71
CA ALA A 82 -3.01 -0.04 8.43
C ALA A 82 -3.31 -0.63 7.04
N ASP A 83 -4.55 -0.49 6.55
CA ASP A 83 -4.93 -0.98 5.23
C ASP A 83 -4.22 -0.18 4.13
N LEU A 84 -4.12 1.15 4.29
CA LEU A 84 -3.36 2.00 3.36
C LEU A 84 -1.86 1.69 3.42
N LEU A 85 -1.30 1.47 4.60
CA LEU A 85 0.10 1.04 4.73
C LEU A 85 0.37 -0.24 3.92
N TYR A 86 -0.50 -1.24 4.04
CA TYR A 86 -0.36 -2.49 3.28
C TYR A 86 -0.62 -2.31 1.79
N ALA A 87 -1.56 -1.43 1.41
CA ALA A 87 -1.81 -1.08 0.02
C ALA A 87 -0.57 -0.47 -0.64
N TRP A 88 0.09 0.48 0.02
CA TRP A 88 1.26 1.16 -0.52
C TRP A 88 2.48 0.24 -0.60
N LEU A 89 2.71 -0.58 0.43
CA LEU A 89 3.69 -1.66 0.38
C LEU A 89 3.45 -2.60 -0.79
N TYR A 90 2.19 -2.94 -1.07
CA TYR A 90 1.84 -3.80 -2.19
C TYR A 90 2.11 -3.12 -3.53
N VAL A 91 1.76 -1.83 -3.67
CA VAL A 91 2.02 -1.03 -4.88
C VAL A 91 3.51 -0.96 -5.18
N ASP A 92 4.33 -0.68 -4.17
CA ASP A 92 5.77 -0.53 -4.36
C ASP A 92 6.42 -1.85 -4.79
N ALA A 93 6.00 -2.97 -4.20
CA ALA A 93 6.49 -4.30 -4.56
C ALA A 93 5.93 -4.84 -5.89
N ASN A 94 4.70 -4.46 -6.27
CA ASN A 94 3.98 -5.01 -7.43
C ASN A 94 3.66 -3.94 -8.48
N ARG A 95 4.58 -2.99 -8.71
CA ARG A 95 4.34 -1.83 -9.58
C ARG A 95 3.84 -2.20 -10.98
N GLN A 96 4.42 -3.22 -11.61
CA GLN A 96 4.02 -3.64 -12.96
C GLN A 96 2.57 -4.12 -13.02
N GLU A 97 2.12 -4.86 -12.00
CA GLU A 97 0.74 -5.32 -11.88
C GLU A 97 -0.21 -4.12 -11.75
N ILE A 98 0.11 -3.18 -10.87
CA ILE A 98 -0.72 -1.99 -10.65
C ILE A 98 -0.78 -1.11 -11.89
N GLU A 99 0.33 -0.88 -12.60
CA GLU A 99 0.34 -0.12 -13.85
C GLU A 99 -0.45 -0.83 -14.98
N ALA A 100 -0.46 -2.16 -15.00
CA ALA A 100 -1.28 -2.90 -15.95
C ALA A 100 -2.77 -2.71 -15.65
N ALA A 101 -3.17 -2.89 -14.39
CA ALA A 101 -4.56 -2.67 -13.95
C ALA A 101 -5.02 -1.23 -14.22
N LEU A 102 -4.20 -0.22 -13.90
CA LEU A 102 -4.53 1.18 -14.17
C LEU A 102 -4.77 1.45 -15.66
N ARG A 103 -3.89 0.94 -16.54
CA ARG A 103 -4.04 1.12 -18.00
C ARG A 103 -5.27 0.42 -18.55
N GLU A 104 -5.60 -0.76 -18.05
CA GLU A 104 -6.81 -1.49 -18.45
C GLU A 104 -8.07 -0.70 -18.07
N GLN A 105 -8.09 -0.10 -16.88
CA GLN A 105 -9.23 0.69 -16.40
C GLN A 105 -9.35 2.06 -17.09
N GLU A 106 -8.25 2.65 -17.55
CA GLU A 106 -8.27 3.86 -18.38
C GLU A 106 -8.78 3.59 -19.81
N ALA A 107 -8.66 2.34 -20.29
CA ALA A 107 -9.05 1.93 -21.64
C ALA A 107 -10.49 1.36 -21.73
N ALA A 108 -11.14 1.12 -20.59
CA ALA A 108 -12.50 0.58 -20.46
C ALA A 108 -13.55 1.70 -20.37
#